data_AF-A0A9P3ETE8-F1
#
_entry.id   AF-A0A9P3ETE8-F1
#
_cell.length_a   1.000
_cell.length_b   1.000
_cell.length_c   1.000
_cell.angle_alpha   90.00
_cell.angle_beta   90.00
_cell.angle_gamma   90.00
#
_symmetry.space_group_name_H-M   'P 1'
#
loop_
_entity.id
_entity.type
_entity.pdbx_description
1 polymer ?
#
loop_
_entity_poly.entity_id
_entity_poly.type
_entity_poly.pdbx_seq_one_letter_code
_entity_poly.pdbx_strand_id
1 'polypeptide(L)'
;MKVTALFSSIALGLLPYTTASPASAEHREVSRAVSVKPRALANATNGYAPVHVTCPATRPRIRSASTLSSEETSWLDVRRGKTVPALKEFFGHVEIDNFDASSYIESHSSNSSNLLNIGIAISGGGFRAMLNGAGVLKAFDSRTEGATAKGQLGGLLQSAT
;
A
#
# COMPACT_ATOMS: atom_id res chain seq x y z
N MET A 1 27.96 -8.25 -70.67
CA MET A 1 27.64 -9.55 -70.04
C MET A 1 26.66 -9.26 -68.92
N LYS A 2 25.36 -9.63 -69.02
CA LYS A 2 24.79 -10.95 -68.65
C LYS A 2 25.23 -11.32 -67.21
N VAL A 3 24.37 -11.49 -66.19
CA VAL A 3 23.07 -12.20 -66.15
C VAL A 3 22.24 -11.70 -64.95
N THR A 4 20.92 -11.64 -65.18
CA THR A 4 19.78 -11.49 -64.27
C THR A 4 19.59 -12.70 -63.35
N ALA A 5 19.22 -12.50 -62.08
CA ALA A 5 18.38 -13.47 -61.35
C ALA A 5 17.66 -12.78 -60.17
N LEU A 6 16.34 -12.61 -60.34
CA LEU A 6 15.38 -12.34 -59.28
C LEU A 6 15.06 -13.65 -58.56
N PHE A 7 15.14 -13.68 -57.23
CA PHE A 7 14.41 -14.65 -56.42
C PHE A 7 13.68 -13.92 -55.30
N SER A 8 12.38 -13.73 -55.54
CA SER A 8 11.38 -13.37 -54.53
C SER A 8 11.17 -14.58 -53.62
N SER A 9 11.20 -14.37 -52.30
CA SER A 9 10.69 -15.33 -51.33
C SER A 9 9.90 -14.56 -50.29
N ILE A 10 8.59 -14.48 -50.53
CA ILE A 10 7.58 -14.04 -49.56
C ILE A 10 7.33 -15.24 -48.65
N ALA A 11 7.92 -15.23 -47.46
CA ALA A 11 7.53 -16.16 -46.40
C ALA A 11 6.27 -15.61 -45.72
N LEU A 12 5.11 -16.07 -46.20
CA LEU A 12 3.82 -15.79 -45.59
C LEU A 12 3.71 -16.62 -44.29
N GLY A 13 4.12 -16.02 -43.18
CA GLY A 13 3.95 -16.61 -41.85
C GLY A 13 2.48 -16.75 -41.51
N LEU A 14 1.96 -17.98 -41.60
CA LEU A 14 0.66 -18.36 -41.07
C LEU A 14 0.68 -18.23 -39.55
N LEU A 15 0.24 -17.08 -39.03
CA LEU A 15 -0.17 -16.97 -37.64
C LEU A 15 -1.42 -17.83 -37.47
N PRO A 16 -1.44 -18.84 -36.59
CA PRO A 16 -2.69 -19.49 -36.23
C PRO A 16 -3.55 -18.45 -35.52
N TYR A 17 -4.64 -18.04 -36.16
CA TYR A 17 -5.73 -17.33 -35.50
C TYR A 17 -6.16 -18.15 -34.29
N THR A 18 -5.85 -17.66 -33.08
CA THR A 18 -6.41 -18.20 -31.85
C THR A 18 -7.87 -17.81 -31.80
N THR A 19 -8.74 -18.65 -32.37
CA THR A 19 -10.16 -18.58 -32.09
C THR A 19 -10.37 -18.97 -30.63
N ALA A 20 -10.67 -17.99 -29.78
CA ALA A 20 -11.18 -18.25 -28.44
C ALA A 20 -12.63 -18.75 -28.58
N SER A 21 -12.79 -20.00 -29.01
CA SER A 21 -14.05 -20.72 -28.84
C SER A 21 -14.12 -21.21 -27.39
N PRO A 22 -15.23 -21.01 -26.67
CA PRO A 22 -15.40 -21.65 -25.38
C PRO A 22 -15.45 -23.16 -25.65
N ALA A 23 -14.39 -23.86 -25.27
CA ALA A 23 -14.44 -25.31 -25.19
C ALA A 23 -15.61 -25.65 -24.26
N SER A 24 -16.56 -26.43 -24.78
CA SER A 24 -17.67 -26.99 -24.02
C SER A 24 -17.05 -27.77 -22.87
N ALA A 25 -17.04 -27.19 -21.68
CA ALA A 25 -16.59 -27.88 -20.50
C ALA A 25 -17.58 -29.02 -20.26
N GLU A 26 -17.20 -30.21 -20.68
CA GLU A 26 -17.85 -31.44 -20.27
C GLU A 26 -17.87 -31.40 -18.73
N HIS A 27 -19.06 -31.33 -18.14
CA HIS A 27 -19.24 -31.42 -16.70
C HIS A 27 -18.91 -32.84 -16.26
N ARG A 28 -17.61 -33.17 -16.27
CA ARG A 28 -17.09 -34.28 -15.51
C ARG A 28 -17.23 -33.85 -14.06
N GLU A 29 -18.25 -34.38 -13.38
CA GLU A 29 -18.30 -34.39 -11.92
C GLU A 29 -17.06 -35.13 -11.42
N VAL A 30 -15.94 -34.40 -11.36
CA VAL A 30 -14.86 -34.78 -10.48
C VAL A 30 -15.45 -34.56 -9.11
N SER A 31 -15.96 -35.62 -8.50
CA SER A 31 -16.14 -35.72 -7.06
C SER A 31 -14.76 -35.52 -6.43
N ARG A 32 -14.31 -34.26 -6.38
CA ARG A 32 -13.24 -33.85 -5.49
C ARG A 32 -13.85 -34.02 -4.12
N ALA A 33 -13.61 -35.17 -3.51
CA ALA A 33 -13.50 -35.27 -2.07
C ALA A 33 -12.38 -34.32 -1.64
N VAL A 34 -12.65 -33.00 -1.70
CA VAL A 34 -11.86 -32.02 -0.98
C VAL A 34 -12.13 -32.39 0.46
N SER A 35 -11.22 -33.16 1.05
CA SER A 35 -11.09 -33.23 2.49
C SER A 35 -10.77 -31.81 2.94
N VAL A 36 -11.80 -31.00 3.17
CA VAL A 36 -11.69 -29.68 3.76
C VAL A 36 -11.14 -29.93 5.14
N LYS A 37 -9.81 -29.85 5.28
CA LYS A 37 -9.18 -29.87 6.59
C LYS A 37 -9.82 -28.72 7.37
N PRO A 38 -10.47 -29.00 8.52
CA PRO A 38 -10.97 -27.94 9.38
C PRO A 38 -9.80 -27.00 9.68
N ARG A 39 -9.89 -25.73 9.27
CA ARG A 39 -8.84 -24.73 9.51
C ARG A 39 -8.82 -24.28 10.96
N ALA A 40 -9.84 -24.66 11.73
CA ALA A 40 -9.96 -24.36 13.12
C ALA A 40 -9.56 -25.60 13.93
N LEU A 41 -8.76 -25.37 14.98
CA LEU A 41 -8.35 -26.41 15.91
C LEU A 41 -9.60 -27.05 16.53
N ALA A 42 -9.65 -28.37 16.61
CA ALA A 42 -10.72 -29.12 17.29
C ALA A 42 -10.67 -28.98 18.83
N ASN A 43 -10.31 -27.81 19.32
CA ASN A 43 -10.23 -27.47 20.75
C ASN A 43 -11.43 -26.61 21.19
N ALA A 44 -12.54 -26.68 20.44
CA ALA A 44 -13.80 -26.15 20.93
C ALA A 44 -14.33 -27.14 21.96
N THR A 45 -14.40 -26.73 23.21
CA THR A 45 -14.89 -27.54 24.35
C THR A 45 -16.26 -28.18 24.09
N ASN A 46 -17.09 -27.61 23.20
CA ASN A 46 -18.40 -28.14 22.80
C ASN A 46 -18.62 -28.21 21.27
N GLY A 47 -17.58 -28.52 20.48
CA GLY A 47 -17.78 -28.88 19.06
C GLY A 47 -18.40 -27.79 18.17
N TYR A 48 -18.01 -26.52 18.37
CA TYR A 48 -18.56 -25.31 17.71
C TYR A 48 -20.04 -24.99 18.01
N ALA A 49 -20.72 -25.78 18.82
CA ALA A 49 -22.06 -25.44 19.28
C ALA A 49 -21.99 -24.25 20.26
N PRO A 50 -22.82 -23.21 20.09
CA PRO A 50 -22.95 -22.14 21.07
C PRO A 50 -23.40 -22.72 22.41
N VAL A 51 -22.77 -22.28 23.50
CA VAL A 51 -23.20 -22.64 24.86
C VAL A 51 -23.51 -21.39 25.66
N HIS A 52 -24.49 -21.51 26.55
CA HIS A 52 -24.82 -20.43 27.46
C HIS A 52 -23.67 -20.22 28.45
N VAL A 53 -23.13 -19.01 28.48
CA VAL A 53 -22.11 -18.58 29.44
C VAL A 53 -22.57 -17.29 30.10
N THR A 54 -22.28 -17.14 31.38
CA THR A 54 -22.51 -15.88 32.08
C THR A 54 -21.54 -14.83 31.55
N CYS A 55 -22.05 -13.65 31.18
CA CYS A 55 -21.18 -12.55 30.79
C CYS A 55 -20.16 -12.25 31.89
N PRO A 56 -18.86 -12.13 31.58
CA PRO A 56 -17.86 -11.74 32.56
C PRO A 56 -18.25 -10.45 33.28
N ALA A 57 -17.88 -10.31 34.56
CA ALA A 57 -18.15 -9.11 35.35
C ALA A 57 -17.54 -7.86 34.69
N THR A 58 -16.31 -7.99 34.19
CA THR A 58 -15.68 -7.01 33.32
C THR A 58 -16.15 -7.23 31.89
N ARG A 59 -17.13 -6.44 31.46
CA ARG A 59 -17.65 -6.53 30.09
C ARG A 59 -16.74 -5.76 29.12
N PRO A 60 -16.41 -6.32 27.95
CA PRO A 60 -15.78 -5.55 26.89
C PRO A 60 -16.71 -4.40 26.49
N ARG A 61 -16.14 -3.22 26.24
CA ARG A 61 -16.88 -2.02 25.84
C ARG A 61 -16.38 -1.55 24.47
N ILE A 62 -17.31 -1.09 23.65
CA ILE A 62 -17.00 -0.35 22.43
C ILE A 62 -16.63 1.07 22.85
N ARG A 63 -15.47 1.56 22.41
CA ARG A 63 -15.02 2.92 22.69
C ARG A 63 -15.82 3.93 21.87
N SER A 64 -16.17 5.07 22.47
CA SER A 64 -16.64 6.23 21.72
C SER A 64 -15.53 6.76 20.81
N ALA A 65 -15.83 7.00 19.53
CA ALA A 65 -14.87 7.51 18.55
C ALA A 65 -14.83 9.05 18.48
N SER A 66 -15.32 9.75 19.50
CA SER A 66 -15.33 11.23 19.56
C SER A 66 -13.93 11.86 19.67
N THR A 67 -12.93 11.10 20.13
CA THR A 67 -11.53 11.53 20.26
C THR A 67 -10.59 10.42 19.79
N LEU A 68 -9.30 10.75 19.64
CA LEU A 68 -8.25 9.74 19.41
C LEU A 68 -8.18 8.75 20.57
N SER A 69 -7.63 7.57 20.28
CA SER A 69 -7.34 6.56 21.30
C SER A 69 -6.11 6.96 22.13
N SER A 70 -5.95 6.39 23.33
CA SER A 70 -4.74 6.59 24.15
C SER A 70 -3.48 6.13 23.43
N GLU A 71 -3.59 5.02 22.71
CA GLU A 71 -2.53 4.39 21.95
C GLU A 71 -2.11 5.28 20.78
N GLU A 72 -3.06 5.83 20.03
CA GLU A 72 -2.76 6.75 18.93
C GLU A 72 -2.20 8.08 19.46
N THR A 73 -2.74 8.61 20.56
CA THR A 73 -2.24 9.84 21.18
C THR A 73 -0.78 9.67 21.62
N SER A 74 -0.44 8.57 22.29
CA SER A 74 0.94 8.27 22.67
C SER A 74 1.86 7.97 21.47
N TRP A 75 1.31 7.37 20.41
CA TRP A 75 2.05 7.18 19.16
C TRP A 75 2.41 8.51 18.51
N LEU A 76 1.50 9.49 18.53
CA LEU A 76 1.76 10.83 17.99
C LEU A 76 2.98 11.47 18.66
N ASP A 77 3.09 11.40 19.99
CA ASP A 77 4.23 11.99 20.72
C ASP A 77 5.59 11.46 20.22
N VAL A 78 5.69 10.15 20.00
CA VAL A 78 6.91 9.52 19.49
C VAL A 78 7.08 9.79 17.98
N ARG A 79 5.99 9.82 17.23
CA ARG A 79 6.01 10.08 15.77
C ARG A 79 6.51 11.48 15.47
N ARG A 80 6.11 12.49 16.25
CA ARG A 80 6.53 13.89 16.07
C ARG A 80 8.05 14.06 16.13
N GLY A 81 8.72 13.30 17.00
CA GLY A 81 10.18 13.29 17.07
C GLY A 81 10.87 12.79 15.79
N LYS A 82 10.14 12.10 14.90
CA LYS A 82 10.63 11.64 13.58
C LYS A 82 10.19 12.55 12.44
N THR A 83 8.98 13.11 12.51
CA THR A 83 8.42 13.91 11.40
C THR A 83 9.06 15.28 11.29
N VAL A 84 9.38 15.95 12.40
CA VAL A 84 10.01 17.28 12.40
C VAL A 84 11.35 17.28 11.66
N PRO A 85 12.34 16.42 12.00
CA PRO A 85 13.59 16.39 11.26
C PRO A 85 13.41 15.98 9.80
N ALA A 86 12.50 15.03 9.51
CA ALA A 86 12.21 14.62 8.15
C ALA A 86 11.59 15.75 7.30
N LEU A 87 10.70 16.57 7.89
CA LEU A 87 10.12 17.74 7.24
C LEU A 87 11.19 18.80 6.92
N LYS A 88 12.10 19.06 7.85
CA LYS A 88 13.23 19.97 7.61
C LYS A 88 14.14 19.47 6.49
N GLU A 89 14.46 18.18 6.49
CA GLU A 89 15.25 17.56 5.43
C GLU A 89 14.53 17.67 4.08
N PHE A 90 13.23 17.35 4.04
CA PHE A 90 12.40 17.45 2.84
C PHE A 90 12.38 18.86 2.23
N PHE A 91 12.15 19.89 3.06
CA PHE A 91 12.19 21.29 2.60
C PHE A 91 13.61 21.84 2.43
N GLY A 92 14.64 21.04 2.69
CA GLY A 92 16.03 21.35 2.32
C GLY A 92 16.30 21.15 0.83
N HIS A 93 15.58 20.22 0.17
CA HIS A 93 15.71 19.96 -1.27
C HIS A 93 14.44 20.26 -2.08
N VAL A 94 13.33 20.56 -1.43
CA VAL A 94 12.10 21.07 -2.04
C VAL A 94 11.85 22.50 -1.58
N GLU A 95 11.93 23.46 -2.50
CA GLU A 95 11.77 24.88 -2.23
C GLU A 95 10.33 25.32 -2.52
N ILE A 96 9.78 26.21 -1.68
CA ILE A 96 8.51 26.90 -1.94
C ILE A 96 8.86 28.37 -2.25
N ASP A 97 8.41 28.86 -3.40
CA ASP A 97 8.67 30.23 -3.80
C ASP A 97 8.17 31.22 -2.73
N ASN A 98 9.06 32.13 -2.33
CA ASN A 98 8.80 33.17 -1.33
C ASN A 98 8.46 32.66 0.08
N PHE A 99 8.82 31.41 0.43
CA PHE A 99 8.59 30.88 1.77
C PHE A 99 9.72 29.96 2.25
N ASP A 100 10.34 30.32 3.38
CA ASP A 100 11.34 29.48 4.06
C ASP A 100 10.64 28.49 5.01
N ALA A 101 10.26 27.35 4.43
CA ALA A 101 9.61 26.26 5.17
C ALA A 101 10.51 25.66 6.25
N SER A 102 11.82 25.54 5.99
CA SER A 102 12.77 24.93 6.92
C SER A 102 12.90 25.74 8.22
N SER A 103 13.00 27.06 8.11
CA SER A 103 13.01 27.96 9.28
C SER A 103 11.66 28.01 10.00
N TYR A 104 10.54 27.92 9.26
CA TYR A 104 9.21 27.84 9.86
C TYR A 104 9.05 26.59 10.73
N ILE A 105 9.44 25.42 10.20
CA ILE A 105 9.36 24.15 10.93
C ILE A 105 10.25 24.17 12.17
N GLU A 106 11.46 24.74 12.08
CA GLU A 106 12.36 24.84 13.21
C GLU A 106 11.78 25.69 14.34
N SER A 107 11.29 26.89 14.00
CA SER A 107 10.70 27.82 14.97
C SER A 107 9.44 27.29 15.66
N HIS A 108 8.72 26.35 15.02
CA HIS A 108 7.49 25.75 15.55
C HIS A 108 7.66 24.30 16.00
N SER A 109 8.89 23.78 16.04
CA SER A 109 9.20 22.38 16.37
C SER A 109 8.67 21.91 17.73
N SER A 110 8.50 22.85 18.68
CA SER A 110 7.99 22.59 20.03
C SER A 110 6.47 22.64 20.15
N ASN A 111 5.74 23.15 19.14
CA ASN A 111 4.29 23.28 19.17
C ASN A 111 3.65 22.45 18.04
N SER A 112 3.20 21.24 18.40
CA SER A 112 2.61 20.28 17.47
C SER A 112 1.35 20.77 16.75
N SER A 113 0.61 21.73 17.32
CA SER A 113 -0.58 22.31 16.69
C SER A 113 -0.24 23.26 15.53
N ASN A 114 0.97 23.83 15.53
CA ASN A 114 1.45 24.72 14.46
C ASN A 114 2.28 23.97 13.41
N LEU A 115 2.59 22.70 13.66
CA LEU A 115 3.27 21.84 12.71
C LEU A 115 2.26 21.22 11.75
N LEU A 116 2.68 21.04 10.51
CA LEU A 116 1.84 20.45 9.47
C LEU A 116 1.68 18.93 9.68
N ASN A 117 0.53 18.40 9.27
CA ASN A 117 0.20 16.98 9.29
C ASN A 117 0.04 16.48 7.87
N ILE A 118 0.85 15.50 7.47
CA ILE A 118 0.75 14.89 6.14
C ILE A 118 0.12 13.52 6.27
N GLY A 119 -1.09 13.36 5.73
CA GLY A 119 -1.72 12.06 5.53
C GLY A 119 -1.45 11.53 4.13
N ILE A 120 -1.14 10.23 4.01
CA ILE A 120 -1.02 9.54 2.72
C ILE A 120 -2.20 8.59 2.57
N ALA A 121 -3.00 8.79 1.53
CA ALA A 121 -4.14 7.94 1.21
C ALA A 121 -3.95 7.27 -0.16
N ILE A 122 -4.14 5.95 -0.20
CA ILE A 122 -4.09 5.16 -1.43
C ILE A 122 -5.47 4.54 -1.61
N SER A 123 -6.06 4.76 -2.80
CA SER A 123 -7.40 4.24 -3.11
C SER A 123 -7.42 2.71 -3.26
N GLY A 124 -8.62 2.13 -3.22
CA GLY A 124 -8.82 0.70 -3.51
C GLY A 124 -8.67 0.37 -5.01
N GLY A 125 -8.53 -0.91 -5.34
CA GLY A 125 -8.46 -1.36 -6.75
C GLY A 125 -7.61 -2.61 -6.99
N GLY A 126 -7.54 -3.52 -6.02
CA GLY A 126 -6.74 -4.75 -6.09
C GLY A 126 -5.26 -4.48 -6.33
N PHE A 127 -4.59 -5.38 -7.06
CA PHE A 127 -3.15 -5.28 -7.30
C PHE A 127 -2.74 -4.04 -8.10
N ARG A 128 -3.61 -3.50 -8.93
CA ARG A 128 -3.32 -2.25 -9.66
C ARG A 128 -3.10 -1.09 -8.68
N ALA A 129 -4.03 -0.91 -7.74
CA ALA A 129 -3.91 0.14 -6.74
C ALA A 129 -2.70 -0.11 -5.82
N MET A 130 -2.48 -1.37 -5.41
CA MET A 130 -1.32 -1.77 -4.59
C MET A 130 0.01 -1.42 -5.26
N LEU A 131 0.20 -1.78 -6.53
CA LEU A 131 1.47 -1.57 -7.24
C LEU A 131 1.71 -0.08 -7.54
N ASN A 132 0.66 0.67 -7.90
CA ASN A 132 0.78 2.12 -8.07
C ASN A 132 1.11 2.80 -6.73
N GLY A 133 0.40 2.45 -5.66
CA GLY A 133 0.66 2.95 -4.31
C GLY A 133 2.07 2.61 -3.82
N ALA A 134 2.56 1.40 -4.06
CA ALA A 134 3.93 1.01 -3.74
C ALA A 134 4.97 1.84 -4.50
N GLY A 135 4.72 2.17 -5.77
CA GLY A 135 5.56 3.08 -6.54
C GLY A 135 5.60 4.49 -5.94
N VAL A 136 4.45 5.03 -5.53
CA VAL A 136 4.36 6.32 -4.84
C VAL A 136 5.11 6.30 -3.51
N LEU A 137 4.91 5.27 -2.69
CA LEU A 137 5.63 5.13 -1.41
C LEU A 137 7.14 5.02 -1.63
N LYS A 138 7.59 4.30 -2.66
CA LYS A 138 9.01 4.23 -3.04
C LYS A 138 9.57 5.60 -3.40
N ALA A 139 8.82 6.42 -4.15
CA ALA A 139 9.23 7.77 -4.52
C ALA A 139 9.28 8.73 -3.31
N PHE A 140 8.40 8.52 -2.32
CA PHE A 140 8.33 9.35 -1.11
C PHE A 140 9.31 8.92 -0.01
N ASP A 141 9.90 7.73 -0.11
CA ASP A 141 10.85 7.21 0.86
C ASP A 141 12.25 7.80 0.62
N SER A 142 12.80 8.50 1.63
CA SER A 142 14.16 9.03 1.55
C SER A 142 15.25 7.96 1.42
N ARG A 143 14.94 6.70 1.74
CA ARG A 143 15.88 5.57 1.61
C ARG A 143 16.01 5.06 0.17
N THR A 144 15.16 5.53 -0.74
CA THR A 144 15.25 5.17 -2.16
C THR A 144 16.37 5.96 -2.82
N GLU A 145 17.29 5.25 -3.47
CA GLU A 145 18.38 5.87 -4.23
C GLU A 145 17.84 6.84 -5.28
N GLY A 146 18.38 8.07 -5.27
CA GLY A 146 17.97 9.12 -6.21
C GLY A 146 16.53 9.59 -6.01
N ALA A 147 15.99 9.55 -4.77
CA ALA A 147 14.69 10.13 -4.41
C ALA A 147 14.79 11.49 -3.67
N THR A 148 15.99 11.92 -3.25
CA THR A 148 16.22 13.14 -2.46
C THR A 148 17.03 14.22 -3.21
N ALA A 149 17.21 14.09 -4.53
CA ALA A 149 17.80 15.17 -5.33
C ALA A 149 16.87 16.39 -5.38
N LYS A 150 17.40 17.55 -5.80
CA LYS A 150 16.66 18.81 -5.84
C LYS A 150 15.32 18.65 -6.58
N GLY A 151 14.22 19.00 -5.91
CA GLY A 151 12.85 18.91 -6.43
C GLY A 151 12.21 17.51 -6.38
N GLN A 152 12.90 16.49 -5.86
CA GLN A 152 12.33 15.16 -5.70
C GLN A 152 11.58 15.00 -4.38
N LEU A 153 10.68 14.01 -4.33
CA LEU A 153 9.68 13.88 -3.27
C LEU A 153 10.09 12.95 -2.11
N GLY A 154 11.31 12.41 -2.13
CA GLY A 154 11.84 11.57 -1.06
C GLY A 154 11.90 12.32 0.27
N GLY A 155 11.51 11.65 1.34
CA GLY A 155 11.36 12.22 2.69
C GLY A 155 9.90 12.46 3.09
N LEU A 156 8.98 12.63 2.14
CA LEU A 156 7.55 12.79 2.45
C LEU A 156 6.97 11.63 3.28
N LEU A 157 7.43 10.40 3.03
CA LEU A 157 6.97 9.23 3.79
C LEU A 157 7.40 9.33 5.27
N GLN A 158 8.62 9.82 5.52
CA GLN A 158 9.13 10.02 6.87
C GLN A 158 8.46 11.21 7.56
N SER A 159 8.06 12.23 6.80
CA SER A 159 7.32 13.40 7.28
C SER A 159 5.84 13.12 7.59
N ALA A 160 5.26 12.03 7.06
CA ALA A 160 3.86 11.68 7.27
C ALA A 160 3.50 11.38 8.73
N THR A 161 2.27 11.72 9.14
CA THR A 161 1.69 11.44 10.46
C THR A 161 0.33 10.80 10.29
#